data_AF-A0A9R0RAZ2-F1
#
_entry.id   AF-A0A9R0RAZ2-F1
#
_cell.length_a   1.000
_cell.length_b   1.000
_cell.length_c   1.000
_cell.angle_alpha   90.00
_cell.angle_beta   90.00
_cell.angle_gamma   90.00
#
_symmetry.space_group_name_H-M   'P 1'
#
loop_
_entity.id
_entity.type
_entity.pdbx_description
1 polymer ?
#
loop_
_entity_poly.entity_id
_entity_poly.type
_entity_poly.pdbx_seq_one_letter_code
_entity_poly.pdbx_strand_id
1 'polypeptide(L)'
;MAWITTASFNPSSLTGPYVAGGAAAASPRSSAYPDWVLLRKTARISAFRNVTTAEGRTAEGRAVEASFWLVDPPGVSYFSVHCPSLQEDDFSGEPQVVCAEAAFVLFRVRFSFPSERRISTHHFVYTARGAAGPPSLQLLPVPPGVEDVKSHQLGLLPRGGEHYAVAFLDRNWTAQGDAWQWQFDAYVFSPETCSSLGLSEASLGLCDLQADVVGASTLGWVDISRGITLLCDLFDECPVVKYVPFPATVVCVAPYYRLTRHSAQCFHDVACYEGLIKFVEIGFDEPDCMIKGKGWRATTWIRNISWGSWRKHTRVDVANISVDQRYSALLPELWNHETHKLELKKLVFLLPSTHPERAQR
;
A
#
# COMPACT_ATOMS: atom_id res chain seq x y z
N MET A 1 -18.42 13.59 -1.01
CA MET A 1 -18.07 12.48 -0.10
C MET A 1 -16.57 12.55 0.15
N ALA A 2 -16.14 12.70 1.40
CA ALA A 2 -14.72 12.61 1.74
C ALA A 2 -14.33 11.13 1.81
N TRP A 3 -13.43 10.70 0.93
CA TRP A 3 -12.94 9.33 0.90
C TRP A 3 -12.01 9.12 2.10
N ILE A 4 -12.39 8.23 3.02
CA ILE A 4 -11.48 7.79 4.08
C ILE A 4 -10.60 6.72 3.46
N THR A 5 -9.34 7.06 3.17
CA THR A 5 -8.34 6.07 2.76
C THR A 5 -7.78 5.39 4.02
N THR A 6 -7.88 4.07 4.09
CA THR A 6 -7.37 3.25 5.21
C THR A 6 -6.19 2.39 4.76
N ALA A 7 -5.35 1.98 5.71
CA ALA A 7 -4.30 0.97 5.56
C ALA A 7 -4.50 -0.11 6.64
N SER A 8 -4.06 -1.35 6.40
CA SER A 8 -4.07 -2.42 7.41
C SER A 8 -2.74 -2.44 8.16
N PHE A 9 -2.76 -2.66 9.47
CA PHE A 9 -1.56 -2.72 10.33
C PHE A 9 -1.76 -3.76 11.44
N ASN A 10 -0.71 -4.46 11.92
CA ASN A 10 -0.83 -5.45 12.99
C ASN A 10 -0.62 -4.80 14.39
N PRO A 11 -1.66 -4.71 15.25
CA PRO A 11 -1.60 -4.03 16.54
C PRO A 11 -1.01 -4.90 17.67
N SER A 12 -0.79 -6.20 17.47
CA SER A 12 -0.41 -7.12 18.55
C SER A 12 0.89 -6.69 19.24
N SER A 13 1.80 -6.06 18.50
CA SER A 13 3.05 -5.46 18.97
C SER A 13 2.91 -4.11 19.68
N LEU A 14 1.71 -3.57 19.86
CA LEU A 14 1.46 -2.32 20.60
C LEU A 14 0.82 -2.55 21.98
N THR A 15 0.58 -3.80 22.36
CA THR A 15 -0.16 -4.14 23.59
C THR A 15 0.78 -4.42 24.77
N GLY A 16 0.66 -3.60 25.82
CA GLY A 16 1.19 -3.82 27.17
C GLY A 16 0.02 -3.78 28.19
N PRO A 17 0.22 -4.15 29.47
CA PRO A 17 -0.89 -4.45 30.37
C PRO A 17 -1.67 -3.17 30.73
N TYR A 18 -2.85 -3.02 30.13
CA TYR A 18 -3.79 -1.97 30.52
C TYR A 18 -4.50 -2.36 31.82
N VAL A 19 -4.28 -1.56 32.86
CA VAL A 19 -5.15 -1.50 34.04
C VAL A 19 -6.34 -0.61 33.67
N ALA A 20 -7.46 -1.23 33.30
CA ALA A 20 -8.76 -0.56 33.35
C ALA A 20 -9.44 -0.97 34.67
N GLY A 21 -9.63 -0.01 35.57
CA GLY A 21 -10.42 -0.19 36.77
C GLY A 21 -11.90 -0.33 36.45
N GLY A 22 -12.59 -1.22 37.18
CA GLY A 22 -14.05 -1.39 37.14
C GLY A 22 -14.46 -2.86 37.07
N ALA A 23 -15.00 -3.38 38.16
CA ALA A 23 -15.15 -4.80 38.49
C ALA A 23 -16.15 -5.59 37.63
N ALA A 24 -15.74 -6.80 37.19
CA ALA A 24 -16.39 -8.08 37.49
C ALA A 24 -15.52 -9.28 37.00
N ALA A 25 -15.20 -10.17 37.94
CA ALA A 25 -14.61 -11.52 37.90
C ALA A 25 -13.97 -12.08 36.60
N ALA A 26 -12.73 -12.52 36.74
CA ALA A 26 -11.80 -12.98 35.71
C ALA A 26 -12.07 -14.39 35.11
N SER A 27 -11.59 -14.57 33.88
CA SER A 27 -10.97 -15.81 33.38
C SER A 27 -9.75 -15.43 32.51
N PRO A 28 -8.58 -16.10 32.65
CA PRO A 28 -7.37 -15.73 31.92
C PRO A 28 -7.31 -16.49 30.58
N ARG A 29 -7.69 -15.87 29.46
CA ARG A 29 -7.50 -16.46 28.12
C ARG A 29 -7.28 -15.41 27.02
N SER A 30 -6.07 -15.48 26.44
CA SER A 30 -5.68 -15.07 25.07
C SER A 30 -5.78 -13.58 24.70
N SER A 31 -4.78 -13.08 23.98
CA SER A 31 -4.65 -11.71 23.46
C SER A 31 -5.99 -11.15 22.96
N ALA A 32 -6.49 -10.11 23.64
CA ALA A 32 -7.81 -9.52 23.42
C ALA A 32 -7.95 -8.71 22.11
N TYR A 33 -6.95 -8.74 21.22
CA TYR A 33 -6.92 -7.93 20.00
C TYR A 33 -6.76 -8.81 18.75
N PRO A 34 -7.47 -8.52 17.65
CA PRO A 34 -7.17 -9.10 16.34
C PRO A 34 -5.76 -8.71 15.89
N ASP A 35 -5.09 -9.56 15.11
CA ASP A 35 -3.76 -9.30 14.54
C ASP A 35 -3.76 -8.22 13.44
N TRP A 36 -4.82 -7.41 13.34
CA TRP A 36 -4.93 -6.29 12.42
C TRP A 36 -5.84 -5.17 12.95
N VAL A 37 -5.59 -3.94 12.50
CA VAL A 37 -6.45 -2.74 12.67
C VAL A 37 -6.60 -2.01 11.34
N LEU A 38 -7.72 -1.29 11.18
CA LEU A 38 -7.85 -0.27 10.15
C LEU A 38 -7.17 1.01 10.63
N LEU A 39 -6.17 1.47 9.91
CA LEU A 39 -5.44 2.70 10.20
C LEU A 39 -5.82 3.78 9.19
N ARG A 40 -6.23 4.95 9.68
CA ARG A 40 -6.41 6.14 8.83
C ARG A 40 -5.09 6.52 8.16
N LYS A 41 -5.10 6.70 6.84
CA LYS A 41 -3.89 7.00 6.05
C LYS A 41 -3.26 8.35 6.38
N THR A 42 -4.04 9.34 6.81
CA THR A 42 -3.54 10.65 7.24
C THR A 42 -3.45 10.77 8.76
N ALA A 43 -2.38 11.40 9.24
CA ALA A 43 -2.17 11.66 10.65
C ALA A 43 -2.90 12.92 11.11
N ARG A 44 -3.25 12.96 12.39
CA ARG A 44 -3.57 14.22 13.08
C ARG A 44 -2.26 14.90 13.50
N ILE A 45 -2.21 16.23 13.44
CA ILE A 45 -1.10 16.99 14.03
C ILE A 45 -1.49 17.28 15.49
N SER A 46 -0.77 16.70 16.45
CA SER A 46 -1.17 16.78 17.86
C SER A 46 -0.04 16.44 18.81
N ALA A 47 0.11 17.22 19.88
CA ALA A 47 1.09 17.02 20.96
C ALA A 47 0.71 15.93 21.97
N PHE A 48 -0.42 15.23 21.80
CA PHE A 48 -0.82 14.19 22.74
C PHE A 48 0.08 12.96 22.65
N ARG A 49 0.57 12.54 23.82
CA ARG A 49 1.46 11.38 23.98
C ARG A 49 0.74 10.26 24.71
N ASN A 50 1.16 9.03 24.42
CA ASN A 50 0.68 7.81 25.06
C ASN A 50 1.80 6.75 25.09
N VAL A 51 1.49 5.53 25.52
CA VAL A 51 2.49 4.44 25.63
C VAL A 51 3.10 4.01 24.30
N THR A 52 2.46 4.36 23.18
CA THR A 52 2.94 4.07 21.82
C THR A 52 3.78 5.21 21.24
N THR A 53 3.99 6.30 21.99
CA THR A 53 4.76 7.44 21.50
C THR A 53 6.22 7.06 21.28
N ALA A 54 6.69 7.25 20.05
CA ALA A 54 8.10 7.15 19.70
C ALA A 54 8.63 8.51 19.25
N GLU A 55 9.89 8.78 19.61
CA GLU A 55 10.59 10.00 19.25
C GLU A 55 11.68 9.72 18.22
N GLY A 56 11.84 10.64 17.27
CA GLY A 56 12.87 10.63 16.25
C GLY A 56 13.32 12.06 15.94
N ARG A 57 14.25 12.18 14.99
CA ARG A 57 14.76 13.49 14.55
C ARG A 57 14.79 13.58 13.04
N THR A 58 14.53 14.77 12.51
CA THR A 58 14.79 15.08 11.10
C THR A 58 16.29 15.18 10.83
N ALA A 59 16.67 15.28 9.55
CA ALA A 59 18.06 15.50 9.16
C ALA A 59 18.62 16.82 9.72
N GLU A 60 17.77 17.82 9.89
CA GLU A 60 18.09 19.12 10.52
C GLU A 60 18.07 19.08 12.05
N GLY A 61 17.88 17.90 12.66
CA GLY A 61 17.89 17.71 14.11
C GLY A 61 16.58 18.07 14.83
N ARG A 62 15.52 18.44 14.10
CA ARG A 62 14.21 18.77 14.70
C ARG A 62 13.56 17.52 15.28
N ALA A 63 13.00 17.61 16.48
CA ALA A 63 12.32 16.50 17.12
C ALA A 63 10.99 16.21 16.43
N VAL A 64 10.70 14.93 16.19
CA VAL A 64 9.42 14.45 15.67
C VAL A 64 8.93 13.35 16.59
N GLU A 65 7.68 13.44 17.01
CA GLU A 65 7.03 12.43 17.85
C GLU A 65 5.86 11.82 17.07
N ALA A 66 5.69 10.50 17.17
CA ALA A 66 4.58 9.79 16.56
C ALA A 66 3.89 8.90 17.59
N SER A 67 2.55 8.99 17.66
CA SER A 67 1.72 8.21 18.60
C SER A 67 0.57 7.53 17.85
N PHE A 68 0.26 6.28 18.19
CA PHE A 68 -0.84 5.50 17.63
C PHE A 68 -2.01 5.39 18.62
N TRP A 69 -3.22 5.46 18.08
CA TRP A 69 -4.48 5.44 18.82
C TRP A 69 -5.34 4.33 18.24
N LEU A 70 -5.24 3.17 18.89
CA LEU A 70 -5.87 1.94 18.42
C LEU A 70 -7.33 1.85 18.87
N VAL A 71 -8.17 1.37 17.96
CA VAL A 71 -9.60 1.12 18.17
C VAL A 71 -9.92 -0.24 17.57
N ASP A 72 -10.76 -1.02 18.26
CA ASP A 72 -11.17 -2.33 17.77
C ASP A 72 -11.93 -2.23 16.44
N PRO A 73 -11.63 -3.11 15.46
CA PRO A 73 -12.43 -3.22 14.24
C PRO A 73 -13.92 -3.46 14.57
N PRO A 74 -14.87 -2.83 13.86
CA PRO A 74 -14.70 -2.07 12.60
C PRO A 74 -14.29 -0.60 12.77
N GLY A 75 -13.92 -0.17 13.99
CA GLY A 75 -13.41 1.18 14.24
C GLY A 75 -12.13 1.47 13.45
N VAL A 76 -11.95 2.75 13.09
CA VAL A 76 -10.76 3.22 12.38
C VAL A 76 -9.77 3.81 13.39
N SER A 77 -8.68 3.10 13.61
CA SER A 77 -7.51 3.58 14.34
C SER A 77 -6.86 4.74 13.61
N TYR A 78 -6.13 5.58 14.32
CA TYR A 78 -5.39 6.69 13.72
C TYR A 78 -4.04 6.88 14.39
N PHE A 79 -3.18 7.69 13.79
CA PHE A 79 -1.93 8.11 14.40
C PHE A 79 -1.84 9.64 14.39
N SER A 80 -1.03 10.16 15.29
CA SER A 80 -0.72 11.57 15.39
C SER A 80 0.77 11.80 15.29
N VAL A 81 1.15 12.93 14.70
CA VAL A 81 2.53 13.40 14.61
C VAL A 81 2.62 14.76 15.28
N HIS A 82 3.68 14.96 16.06
CA HIS A 82 4.01 16.24 16.66
C HIS A 82 5.45 16.65 16.31
N CYS A 83 5.67 17.94 16.11
CA CYS A 83 6.99 18.52 16.02
C CYS A 83 7.03 19.72 16.97
N PRO A 84 7.59 19.60 18.19
CA PRO A 84 7.51 20.65 19.22
C PRO A 84 8.07 22.01 18.78
N SER A 85 9.02 22.01 17.85
CA SER A 85 9.65 23.22 17.32
C SER A 85 8.84 23.94 16.24
N LEU A 86 7.68 23.39 15.84
CA LEU A 86 6.88 23.88 14.73
C LEU A 86 5.41 24.00 15.13
N GLN A 87 4.71 24.95 14.50
CA GLN A 87 3.26 25.08 14.59
C GLN A 87 2.58 24.18 13.55
N GLU A 88 1.27 23.98 13.70
CA GLU A 88 0.49 23.19 12.75
C GLU A 88 0.55 23.75 11.32
N ASP A 89 0.54 25.09 11.17
CA ASP A 89 0.63 25.78 9.88
C ASP A 89 2.00 25.60 9.18
N ASP A 90 3.04 25.20 9.92
CA ASP A 90 4.35 24.89 9.34
C ASP A 90 4.36 23.51 8.65
N PHE A 91 3.33 22.68 8.84
CA PHE A 91 3.19 21.42 8.11
C PHE A 91 2.66 21.70 6.70
N SER A 92 3.31 21.12 5.71
CA SER A 92 2.81 21.14 4.34
C SER A 92 1.74 20.05 4.16
N GLY A 93 0.57 20.24 4.75
CA GLY A 93 -0.51 19.24 4.79
C GLY A 93 -0.27 18.09 5.78
N GLU A 94 -1.26 17.22 5.92
CA GLU A 94 -1.22 16.13 6.91
C GLU A 94 -0.10 15.11 6.60
N PRO A 95 0.62 14.62 7.62
CA PRO A 95 1.49 13.45 7.48
C PRO A 95 0.71 12.24 6.98
N GLN A 96 1.36 11.36 6.22
CA GLN A 96 0.68 10.27 5.52
C GLN A 96 1.42 8.95 5.62
N VAL A 97 0.69 7.88 5.90
CA VAL A 97 1.18 6.50 5.77
C VAL A 97 1.51 6.24 4.30
N VAL A 98 2.71 5.74 4.06
CA VAL A 98 3.19 5.25 2.77
C VAL A 98 2.84 3.76 2.66
N CYS A 99 3.27 2.96 3.63
CA CYS A 99 2.94 1.55 3.77
C CYS A 99 3.05 1.11 5.25
N ALA A 100 2.41 -0.01 5.57
CA ALA A 100 2.39 -0.56 6.92
C ALA A 100 2.47 -2.10 6.81
N GLU A 101 3.47 -2.70 7.44
CA GLU A 101 3.71 -4.14 7.36
C GLU A 101 4.18 -4.69 8.70
N ALA A 102 3.55 -5.77 9.15
CA ALA A 102 3.77 -6.34 10.49
C ALA A 102 3.77 -5.25 11.59
N ALA A 103 4.88 -5.10 12.32
CA ALA A 103 5.04 -4.12 13.40
C ALA A 103 5.57 -2.75 12.94
N PHE A 104 5.68 -2.52 11.62
CA PHE A 104 6.32 -1.35 11.06
C PHE A 104 5.33 -0.45 10.31
N VAL A 105 5.45 0.86 10.50
CA VAL A 105 4.69 1.85 9.73
C VAL A 105 5.68 2.83 9.12
N LEU A 106 5.71 2.88 7.79
CA LEU A 106 6.44 3.91 7.05
C LEU A 106 5.48 5.06 6.75
N PHE A 107 5.81 6.26 7.22
CA PHE A 107 5.03 7.46 6.95
C PHE A 107 5.92 8.63 6.55
N ARG A 108 5.29 9.58 5.86
CA ARG A 108 5.91 10.82 5.38
C ARG A 108 5.41 12.00 6.19
N VAL A 109 6.32 12.90 6.57
CA VAL A 109 6.04 14.23 7.10
C VAL A 109 6.59 15.27 6.12
N ARG A 110 5.86 16.36 5.90
CA ARG A 110 6.34 17.48 5.08
C ARG A 110 6.23 18.79 5.87
N PHE A 111 7.30 19.58 5.87
CA PHE A 111 7.29 20.92 6.47
C PHE A 111 7.45 21.98 5.39
N SER A 112 6.70 23.06 5.50
CA SER A 112 6.76 24.24 4.64
C SER A 112 7.53 25.34 5.37
N PHE A 113 8.55 25.90 4.71
CA PHE A 113 9.29 27.05 5.20
C PHE A 113 9.11 28.21 4.21
N PRO A 114 8.06 29.04 4.38
CA PRO A 114 7.72 30.09 3.40
C PRO A 114 8.83 31.11 3.18
N SER A 115 9.57 31.46 4.25
CA SER A 115 10.73 32.37 4.19
C SER A 115 11.85 31.83 3.31
N GLU A 116 12.04 30.52 3.27
CA GLU A 116 13.05 29.82 2.47
C GLU A 116 12.51 29.38 1.10
N ARG A 117 11.21 29.56 0.83
CA ARG A 117 10.50 28.98 -0.33
C ARG A 117 10.79 27.49 -0.51
N ARG A 118 10.91 26.76 0.60
CA ARG A 118 11.35 25.37 0.64
C ARG A 118 10.30 24.49 1.28
N ILE A 119 10.08 23.32 0.69
CA ILE A 119 9.36 22.22 1.34
C ILE A 119 10.40 21.14 1.64
N SER A 120 10.39 20.66 2.88
CA SER A 120 11.19 19.51 3.30
C SER A 120 10.31 18.29 3.43
N THR A 121 10.78 17.16 2.91
CA THR A 121 10.09 15.87 2.99
C THR A 121 10.93 14.90 3.81
N HIS A 122 10.34 14.31 4.84
CA HIS A 122 11.00 13.32 5.69
C HIS A 122 10.17 12.05 5.74
N HIS A 123 10.84 10.90 5.63
CA HIS A 123 10.22 9.59 5.75
C HIS A 123 10.72 8.91 7.01
N PHE A 124 9.80 8.39 7.81
CA PHE A 124 10.11 7.73 9.08
C PHE A 124 9.54 6.32 9.10
N VAL A 125 10.32 5.38 9.63
CA VAL A 125 9.84 4.06 10.02
C VAL A 125 9.57 4.07 11.52
N TYR A 126 8.30 3.93 11.86
CA TYR A 126 7.87 3.61 13.22
C TYR A 126 7.93 2.10 13.42
N THR A 127 8.53 1.66 14.52
CA THR A 127 8.57 0.23 14.93
C THR A 127 7.84 0.06 16.25
N ALA A 128 6.77 -0.72 16.23
CA ALA A 128 6.09 -1.19 17.43
C ALA A 128 6.89 -2.34 18.06
N ARG A 129 7.31 -2.18 19.33
CA ARG A 129 8.14 -3.17 20.02
C ARG A 129 7.42 -3.91 21.15
N GLY A 130 6.24 -3.44 21.58
CA GLY A 130 5.37 -4.15 22.51
C GLY A 130 6.08 -4.61 23.79
N ALA A 131 5.98 -5.90 24.09
CA ALA A 131 6.65 -6.50 25.25
C ALA A 131 8.20 -6.51 25.13
N ALA A 132 8.76 -6.34 23.93
CA ALA A 132 10.20 -6.30 23.71
C ALA A 132 10.84 -4.94 24.07
N GLY A 133 10.05 -3.87 24.19
CA GLY A 133 10.55 -2.56 24.59
C GLY A 133 9.69 -1.38 24.15
N PRO A 134 10.15 -0.14 24.41
CA PRO A 134 9.48 1.06 23.94
C PRO A 134 9.53 1.14 22.41
N PRO A 135 8.51 1.71 21.74
CA PRO A 135 8.53 1.88 20.30
C PRO A 135 9.65 2.84 19.86
N SER A 136 10.11 2.69 18.62
CA SER A 136 11.18 3.52 18.07
C SER A 136 10.77 4.20 16.77
N LEU A 137 11.29 5.41 16.54
CA LEU A 137 11.04 6.17 15.32
C LEU A 137 12.36 6.51 14.64
N GLN A 138 12.58 5.93 13.46
CA GLN A 138 13.83 6.09 12.71
C GLN A 138 13.60 6.89 11.44
N LEU A 139 14.43 7.92 11.22
CA LEU A 139 14.47 8.66 9.96
C LEU A 139 15.11 7.78 8.88
N LEU A 140 14.48 7.70 7.72
CA LEU A 140 15.09 7.10 6.54
C LEU A 140 16.06 8.10 5.90
N PRO A 141 17.29 7.67 5.57
CA PRO A 141 18.22 8.51 4.83
C PRO A 141 17.71 8.73 3.40
N VAL A 142 18.09 9.87 2.82
CA VAL A 142 17.82 10.18 1.42
C VAL A 142 18.91 9.52 0.57
N PRO A 143 18.56 8.77 -0.49
CA PRO A 143 19.54 8.23 -1.43
C PRO A 143 20.44 9.32 -2.02
N PRO A 144 21.75 9.05 -2.25
CA PRO A 144 22.64 10.01 -2.90
C PRO A 144 22.13 10.42 -4.29
N GLY A 145 22.15 11.72 -4.59
CA GLY A 145 21.72 12.25 -5.90
C GLY A 145 20.21 12.40 -6.08
N VAL A 146 19.40 12.04 -5.08
CA VAL A 146 17.94 12.21 -5.12
C VAL A 146 17.55 13.45 -4.31
N GLU A 147 16.92 14.43 -4.95
CA GLU A 147 16.48 15.66 -4.28
C GLU A 147 15.19 15.49 -3.47
N ASP A 148 14.23 14.70 -3.98
CA ASP A 148 12.95 14.44 -3.30
C ASP A 148 12.49 13.00 -3.53
N VAL A 149 12.35 12.26 -2.44
CA VAL A 149 11.88 10.87 -2.45
C VAL A 149 10.35 10.87 -2.51
N LYS A 150 9.76 10.33 -3.57
CA LYS A 150 8.30 10.23 -3.66
C LYS A 150 7.82 8.98 -2.92
N SER A 151 6.76 9.12 -2.14
CA SER A 151 6.22 8.02 -1.34
C SER A 151 5.88 6.77 -2.15
N HIS A 152 5.45 6.92 -3.39
CA HIS A 152 5.09 5.80 -4.28
C HIS A 152 6.32 4.98 -4.75
N GLN A 153 7.54 5.46 -4.50
CA GLN A 153 8.80 4.76 -4.82
C GLN A 153 9.27 3.87 -3.68
N LEU A 154 8.71 4.02 -2.47
CA LEU A 154 9.13 3.30 -1.28
C LEU A 154 8.30 2.04 -1.08
N GLY A 155 8.98 0.94 -0.74
CA GLY A 155 8.40 -0.31 -0.25
C GLY A 155 9.04 -0.72 1.07
N LEU A 156 8.29 -1.39 1.93
CA LEU A 156 8.73 -1.85 3.25
C LEU A 156 8.53 -3.36 3.33
N LEU A 157 9.57 -4.10 3.69
CA LEU A 157 9.53 -5.55 3.82
C LEU A 157 10.03 -5.98 5.21
N PRO A 158 9.16 -6.58 6.04
CA PRO A 158 9.58 -7.20 7.30
C PRO A 158 10.43 -8.46 7.05
N ARG A 159 11.49 -8.64 7.84
CA ARG A 159 12.31 -9.88 7.88
C ARG A 159 11.95 -10.79 9.06
N GLY A 160 11.04 -10.33 9.94
CA GLY A 160 10.69 -10.97 11.20
C GLY A 160 11.34 -10.27 12.40
N GLY A 161 10.70 -10.36 13.57
CA GLY A 161 11.13 -9.63 14.76
C GLY A 161 11.13 -8.11 14.53
N GLU A 162 12.24 -7.45 14.89
CA GLU A 162 12.45 -6.01 14.73
C GLU A 162 13.22 -5.65 13.43
N HIS A 163 13.49 -6.62 12.56
CA HIS A 163 14.26 -6.40 11.35
C HIS A 163 13.35 -6.14 10.15
N TYR A 164 13.72 -5.15 9.36
CA TYR A 164 13.04 -4.77 8.13
C TYR A 164 14.04 -4.26 7.09
N ALA A 165 13.59 -4.21 5.85
CA ALA A 165 14.23 -3.46 4.79
C ALA A 165 13.23 -2.46 4.19
N VAL A 166 13.68 -1.23 3.97
CA VAL A 166 12.99 -0.28 3.12
C VAL A 166 13.71 -0.20 1.80
N ALA A 167 13.00 -0.43 0.71
CA ALA A 167 13.53 -0.29 -0.63
C ALA A 167 12.97 0.97 -1.28
N PHE A 168 13.85 1.75 -1.92
CA PHE A 168 13.47 2.86 -2.80
C PHE A 168 13.78 2.46 -4.23
N LEU A 169 12.77 2.55 -5.11
CA LEU A 169 12.93 2.29 -6.54
C LEU A 169 12.95 3.61 -7.31
N ASP A 170 14.15 4.05 -7.68
CA ASP A 170 14.35 5.23 -8.50
C ASP A 170 14.28 4.94 -9.99
N ARG A 171 14.03 5.98 -10.79
CA ARG A 171 13.80 5.84 -12.23
C ARG A 171 14.61 6.87 -12.96
N ASN A 172 15.66 6.41 -13.61
CA ASN A 172 16.60 7.26 -14.30
C ASN A 172 16.53 7.03 -15.80
N TRP A 173 16.55 8.12 -16.56
CA TRP A 173 16.65 8.09 -18.01
C TRP A 173 18.13 8.15 -18.36
N THR A 174 18.72 7.00 -18.65
CA THR A 174 20.17 6.88 -18.84
C THR A 174 20.50 6.55 -20.29
N ALA A 175 21.61 7.11 -20.79
CA ALA A 175 22.14 6.77 -22.09
C ALA A 175 22.92 5.46 -21.98
N GLN A 176 22.50 4.45 -22.74
CA GLN A 176 23.21 3.18 -22.85
C GLN A 176 23.64 2.99 -24.31
N GLY A 177 24.87 3.42 -24.62
CA GLY A 177 25.36 3.50 -26.02
C GLY A 177 24.62 4.60 -26.80
N ASP A 178 24.13 4.26 -27.99
CA ASP A 178 23.40 5.19 -28.87
C ASP A 178 21.89 5.29 -28.56
N ALA A 179 21.40 4.58 -27.54
CA ALA A 179 19.99 4.54 -27.15
C ALA A 179 19.79 5.02 -25.71
N TRP A 180 18.70 5.74 -25.47
CA TRP A 180 18.25 6.08 -24.13
C TRP A 180 17.27 5.04 -23.62
N GLN A 181 17.46 4.57 -22.39
CA GLN A 181 16.61 3.57 -21.77
C GLN A 181 16.26 3.97 -20.34
N TRP A 182 15.11 3.49 -19.85
CA TRP A 182 14.77 3.61 -18.45
C TRP A 182 15.55 2.58 -17.65
N GLN A 183 16.31 3.06 -16.68
CA GLN A 183 16.97 2.27 -15.67
C GLN A 183 16.26 2.46 -14.33
N PHE A 184 16.20 1.39 -13.55
CA PHE A 184 15.84 1.45 -12.15
C PHE A 184 17.08 1.39 -11.29
N ASP A 185 17.07 2.13 -10.18
CA ASP A 185 18.06 1.98 -9.13
C ASP A 185 17.33 1.65 -7.83
N ALA A 186 17.77 0.60 -7.14
CA ALA A 186 17.18 0.16 -5.87
C ALA A 186 18.08 0.57 -4.70
N TYR A 187 17.52 1.13 -3.65
CA TYR A 187 18.27 1.45 -2.43
C TYR A 187 17.63 0.74 -1.25
N VAL A 188 18.41 -0.07 -0.55
CA VAL A 188 17.91 -0.91 0.55
C VAL A 188 18.45 -0.39 1.87
N PHE A 189 17.53 0.01 2.74
CA PHE A 189 17.82 0.50 4.07
C PHE A 189 17.41 -0.54 5.10
N SER A 190 18.36 -1.00 5.90
CA SER A 190 18.09 -1.85 7.08
C SER A 190 18.68 -1.20 8.33
N PRO A 191 18.18 -1.53 9.54
CA PRO A 191 18.74 -1.01 10.79
C PRO A 191 20.22 -1.37 11.00
N GLU A 192 20.66 -2.52 10.47
CA GLU A 192 22.01 -3.08 10.67
C GLU A 192 23.00 -2.63 9.58
N THR A 193 22.47 -2.30 8.39
CA THR A 193 23.26 -2.00 7.19
C THR A 193 22.54 -1.00 6.29
N CYS A 194 23.23 0.06 5.91
CA CYS A 194 22.83 0.92 4.81
C CYS A 194 23.63 0.49 3.58
N SER A 195 23.01 -0.28 2.69
CA SER A 195 23.66 -0.73 1.44
C SER A 195 22.88 -0.18 0.25
N SER A 196 23.50 0.77 -0.44
CA SER A 196 23.04 1.19 -1.77
C SER A 196 23.44 0.13 -2.78
N LEU A 197 22.48 -0.49 -3.46
CA LEU A 197 22.73 -1.51 -4.47
C LEU A 197 22.05 -1.08 -5.77
N GLY A 198 22.77 -0.36 -6.61
CA GLY A 198 22.30 0.02 -7.94
C GLY A 198 22.08 -1.22 -8.80
N LEU A 199 20.84 -1.64 -8.96
CA LEU A 199 20.45 -2.78 -9.78
C LEU A 199 19.66 -2.30 -10.98
N SER A 200 20.31 -2.32 -12.14
CA SER A 200 19.74 -1.84 -13.40
C SER A 200 19.01 -2.96 -14.15
N GLU A 201 17.75 -2.71 -14.51
CA GLU A 201 17.05 -3.47 -15.54
C GLU A 201 16.33 -2.51 -16.49
N ALA A 202 16.51 -2.72 -17.80
CA ALA A 202 15.89 -1.91 -18.84
C ALA A 202 14.37 -2.13 -18.86
N SER A 203 13.58 -1.06 -18.77
CA SER A 203 12.11 -1.17 -18.78
C SER A 203 11.41 -0.18 -19.70
N LEU A 204 10.15 -0.47 -20.01
CA LEU A 204 9.33 0.25 -20.99
C LEU A 204 8.66 1.52 -20.46
N GLY A 205 9.24 2.21 -19.48
CA GLY A 205 8.66 3.47 -18.99
C GLY A 205 7.33 3.26 -18.28
N LEU A 206 7.37 2.49 -17.18
CA LEU A 206 6.28 2.44 -16.21
C LEU A 206 5.86 3.86 -15.73
N CYS A 207 4.69 4.02 -15.13
CA CYS A 207 4.29 5.24 -14.42
C CYS A 207 3.55 4.86 -13.13
N ASP A 208 3.64 5.68 -12.08
CA ASP A 208 2.71 5.62 -10.94
C ASP A 208 2.67 4.28 -10.16
N LEU A 209 3.84 3.85 -9.72
CA LEU A 209 4.07 2.58 -9.04
C LEU A 209 3.45 2.55 -7.64
N GLN A 210 2.88 1.42 -7.22
CA GLN A 210 2.59 1.14 -5.81
C GLN A 210 3.40 -0.08 -5.39
N ALA A 211 4.13 0.05 -4.28
CA ALA A 211 4.87 -1.06 -3.71
C ALA A 211 3.94 -1.98 -2.93
N ASP A 212 4.13 -3.29 -3.11
CA ASP A 212 3.43 -4.35 -2.39
C ASP A 212 4.41 -5.44 -1.98
N VAL A 213 4.13 -6.13 -0.87
CA VAL A 213 4.89 -7.29 -0.42
C VAL A 213 4.47 -8.49 -1.24
N VAL A 214 5.36 -8.95 -2.12
CA VAL A 214 5.06 -10.08 -3.00
C VAL A 214 5.38 -11.39 -2.32
N GLY A 215 6.49 -11.47 -1.59
CA GLY A 215 6.90 -12.67 -0.85
C GLY A 215 7.85 -12.32 0.29
N ALA A 216 8.31 -13.34 1.03
CA ALA A 216 9.13 -13.16 2.22
C ALA A 216 10.43 -12.34 2.01
N SER A 217 11.00 -12.37 0.80
CA SER A 217 12.21 -11.62 0.42
C SER A 217 12.01 -10.73 -0.81
N THR A 218 10.75 -10.48 -1.23
CA THR A 218 10.46 -9.82 -2.50
C THR A 218 9.44 -8.69 -2.36
N LEU A 219 9.83 -7.50 -2.81
CA LEU A 219 8.93 -6.36 -3.03
C LEU A 219 8.57 -6.23 -4.50
N GLY A 220 7.38 -5.71 -4.79
CA GLY A 220 6.88 -5.50 -6.14
C GLY A 220 6.31 -4.11 -6.33
N TRP A 221 6.77 -3.40 -7.35
CA TRP A 221 6.21 -2.12 -7.77
C TRP A 221 5.30 -2.34 -8.96
N VAL A 222 4.00 -2.18 -8.74
CA VAL A 222 2.96 -2.44 -9.74
C VAL A 222 2.73 -1.21 -10.61
N ASP A 223 2.91 -1.35 -11.91
CA ASP A 223 2.30 -0.49 -12.92
C ASP A 223 1.08 -1.22 -13.50
N ILE A 224 -0.09 -0.75 -13.09
CA ILE A 224 -1.39 -1.34 -13.42
C ILE A 224 -1.67 -1.43 -14.92
N SER A 225 -0.90 -0.75 -15.77
CA SER A 225 -1.06 -0.76 -17.22
C SER A 225 -0.10 -1.71 -17.93
N ARG A 226 1.01 -2.11 -17.30
CA ARG A 226 2.13 -2.75 -18.01
C ARG A 226 2.65 -4.02 -17.34
N GLY A 227 2.76 -4.02 -16.01
CA GLY A 227 3.39 -5.13 -15.30
C GLY A 227 3.88 -4.75 -13.91
N ILE A 228 4.82 -5.55 -13.40
CA ILE A 228 5.35 -5.43 -12.04
C ILE A 228 6.86 -5.49 -12.09
N THR A 229 7.53 -4.56 -11.42
CA THR A 229 8.98 -4.61 -11.17
C THR A 229 9.20 -5.26 -9.82
N LEU A 230 9.81 -6.45 -9.81
CA LEU A 230 10.12 -7.19 -8.58
C LEU A 230 11.55 -6.88 -8.15
N LEU A 231 11.74 -6.57 -6.87
CA LEU A 231 13.04 -6.59 -6.22
C LEU A 231 13.09 -7.83 -5.34
N CYS A 232 13.76 -8.86 -5.84
CA CYS A 232 13.92 -10.17 -5.20
C CYS A 232 15.16 -10.21 -4.31
N ASP A 233 15.18 -11.18 -3.41
CA ASP A 233 16.35 -11.56 -2.61
C ASP A 233 16.90 -10.36 -1.81
N LEU A 234 15.98 -9.53 -1.29
CA LEU A 234 16.26 -8.23 -0.67
C LEU A 234 17.21 -8.30 0.54
N PHE A 235 17.30 -9.48 1.17
CA PHE A 235 18.11 -9.73 2.35
C PHE A 235 19.39 -10.52 2.04
N ASP A 236 19.62 -10.87 0.78
CA ASP A 236 20.81 -11.59 0.32
C ASP A 236 21.89 -10.59 -0.11
N GLU A 237 23.13 -11.07 -0.30
CA GLU A 237 24.26 -10.20 -0.70
C GLU A 237 24.07 -9.56 -2.08
N CYS A 238 23.26 -10.18 -2.95
CA CYS A 238 23.03 -9.76 -4.33
C CYS A 238 21.53 -9.76 -4.65
N PRO A 239 20.78 -8.72 -4.25
CA PRO A 239 19.39 -8.57 -4.65
C PRO A 239 19.26 -8.50 -6.18
N VAL A 240 18.09 -8.84 -6.70
CA VAL A 240 17.87 -8.90 -8.16
C VAL A 240 16.60 -8.16 -8.52
N VAL A 241 16.69 -7.26 -9.49
CA VAL A 241 15.52 -6.61 -10.11
C VAL A 241 15.05 -7.46 -11.29
N LYS A 242 13.74 -7.72 -11.37
CA LYS A 242 13.08 -8.47 -12.45
C LYS A 242 11.80 -7.78 -12.89
N TYR A 243 11.68 -7.50 -14.18
CA TYR A 243 10.44 -6.99 -14.75
C TYR A 243 9.53 -8.13 -15.23
N VAL A 244 8.29 -8.12 -14.76
CA VAL A 244 7.25 -9.08 -15.14
C VAL A 244 6.15 -8.34 -15.90
N PRO A 245 6.06 -8.47 -17.23
CA PRO A 245 4.93 -7.93 -17.98
C PRO A 245 3.65 -8.66 -17.60
N PHE A 246 2.51 -7.97 -17.64
CA PHE A 246 1.21 -8.63 -17.54
C PHE A 246 0.97 -9.58 -18.73
N PRO A 247 0.08 -10.58 -18.58
CA PRO A 247 -0.36 -11.39 -19.71
C PRO A 247 -0.85 -10.48 -20.84
N ALA A 248 -0.69 -10.91 -22.10
CA ALA A 248 -1.21 -10.17 -23.24
C ALA A 248 -2.70 -9.87 -23.02
N THR A 249 -2.99 -8.58 -22.80
CA THR A 249 -4.34 -8.11 -22.49
C THR A 249 -5.19 -8.18 -23.74
N VAL A 250 -6.45 -8.58 -23.57
CA VAL A 250 -7.42 -8.60 -24.68
C VAL A 250 -8.11 -7.23 -24.78
N VAL A 251 -8.06 -6.45 -23.70
CA VAL A 251 -8.60 -5.09 -23.65
C VAL A 251 -7.61 -4.15 -24.34
N CYS A 252 -7.89 -3.86 -25.61
CA CYS A 252 -7.31 -2.69 -26.28
C CYS A 252 -7.84 -1.44 -25.59
N VAL A 253 -7.00 -0.83 -24.75
CA VAL A 253 -7.20 0.53 -24.27
C VAL A 253 -7.03 1.46 -25.47
N ALA A 254 -8.10 1.65 -26.24
CA ALA A 254 -8.07 2.43 -27.47
C ALA A 254 -7.61 3.88 -27.17
N PRO A 255 -6.82 4.51 -28.06
CA PRO A 255 -6.24 5.84 -27.85
C PRO A 255 -7.27 6.99 -27.83
N TYR A 256 -8.56 6.68 -27.99
CA TYR A 256 -9.64 7.66 -28.06
C TYR A 256 -9.81 8.48 -26.77
N TYR A 257 -9.36 7.92 -25.66
CA TYR A 257 -9.30 8.62 -24.39
C TYR A 257 -7.83 8.77 -24.02
N ARG A 258 -7.39 10.01 -23.74
CA ARG A 258 -6.11 10.26 -23.07
C ARG A 258 -6.25 9.76 -21.63
N LEU A 259 -6.20 8.45 -21.45
CA LEU A 259 -6.54 7.79 -20.19
C LEU A 259 -5.43 8.08 -19.17
N THR A 260 -5.80 8.79 -18.11
CA THR A 260 -4.97 9.02 -16.94
C THR A 260 -4.94 7.74 -16.08
N ARG A 261 -4.07 7.65 -15.05
CA ARG A 261 -3.96 6.52 -14.10
C ARG A 261 -5.32 5.98 -13.61
N HIS A 262 -6.27 6.89 -13.37
CA HIS A 262 -7.63 6.58 -12.90
C HIS A 262 -8.39 5.64 -13.84
N SER A 263 -8.03 5.63 -15.11
CA SER A 263 -8.71 4.86 -16.13
C SER A 263 -8.21 3.42 -16.24
N ALA A 264 -6.92 3.17 -16.04
CA ALA A 264 -6.39 1.81 -16.09
C ALA A 264 -6.85 0.98 -14.89
N GLN A 265 -7.01 1.62 -13.72
CA GLN A 265 -7.59 1.01 -12.53
C GLN A 265 -9.03 0.54 -12.75
N CYS A 266 -9.77 1.07 -13.74
CA CYS A 266 -11.12 0.60 -14.07
C CYS A 266 -11.12 -0.81 -14.69
N PHE A 267 -10.00 -1.20 -15.32
CA PHE A 267 -9.90 -2.45 -16.07
C PHE A 267 -8.95 -3.44 -15.43
N HIS A 268 -7.97 -2.99 -14.64
CA HIS A 268 -6.91 -3.84 -14.14
C HIS A 268 -6.77 -3.72 -12.63
N ASP A 269 -6.50 -4.85 -11.99
CA ASP A 269 -6.10 -4.88 -10.60
C ASP A 269 -5.08 -5.98 -10.31
N VAL A 270 -4.27 -5.78 -9.27
CA VAL A 270 -3.23 -6.72 -8.84
C VAL A 270 -3.29 -6.89 -7.32
N ALA A 271 -3.23 -8.16 -6.91
CA ALA A 271 -3.02 -8.53 -5.52
C ALA A 271 -1.81 -9.45 -5.40
N CYS A 272 -0.97 -9.22 -4.39
CA CYS A 272 0.16 -10.08 -4.08
C CYS A 272 -0.06 -10.78 -2.73
N TYR A 273 0.30 -12.07 -2.66
CA TYR A 273 0.20 -12.86 -1.43
C TYR A 273 1.15 -14.06 -1.49
N GLU A 274 2.08 -14.16 -0.53
CA GLU A 274 2.96 -15.34 -0.33
C GLU A 274 3.62 -15.88 -1.62
N GLY A 275 4.23 -14.98 -2.39
CA GLY A 275 4.89 -15.28 -3.65
C GLY A 275 3.95 -15.52 -4.82
N LEU A 276 2.63 -15.44 -4.62
CA LEU A 276 1.61 -15.46 -5.64
C LEU A 276 1.20 -14.04 -6.04
N ILE A 277 1.22 -13.78 -7.32
CA ILE A 277 0.71 -12.57 -7.93
C ILE A 277 -0.58 -12.94 -8.64
N LYS A 278 -1.68 -12.27 -8.30
CA LYS A 278 -2.96 -12.39 -8.98
C LYS A 278 -3.25 -11.10 -9.73
N PHE A 279 -3.39 -11.21 -11.05
CA PHE A 279 -3.80 -10.12 -11.92
C PHE A 279 -5.26 -10.32 -12.33
N VAL A 280 -6.04 -9.24 -12.32
CA VAL A 280 -7.44 -9.23 -12.74
C VAL A 280 -7.59 -8.23 -13.88
N GLU A 281 -8.21 -8.66 -14.97
CA GLU A 281 -8.63 -7.81 -16.09
C GLU A 281 -10.15 -7.86 -16.15
N ILE A 282 -10.78 -6.69 -16.15
CA ILE A 282 -12.20 -6.50 -16.34
C ILE A 282 -12.41 -6.03 -17.77
N GLY A 283 -13.03 -6.90 -18.57
CA GLY A 283 -13.56 -6.56 -19.88
C GLY A 283 -15.02 -6.14 -19.79
N PHE A 284 -15.41 -5.20 -20.65
CA PHE A 284 -16.78 -4.74 -20.81
C PHE A 284 -17.28 -5.06 -22.21
N ASP A 285 -18.57 -5.36 -22.34
CA ASP A 285 -19.17 -5.72 -23.63
C ASP A 285 -19.46 -4.46 -24.49
N GLU A 286 -19.60 -3.29 -23.88
CA GLU A 286 -19.86 -2.00 -24.56
C GLU A 286 -18.70 -0.99 -24.39
N PRO A 287 -18.43 -0.12 -25.38
CA PRO A 287 -17.35 0.87 -25.33
C PRO A 287 -17.59 1.98 -24.28
N ASP A 288 -18.83 2.30 -23.93
CA ASP A 288 -19.21 3.30 -22.91
C ASP A 288 -19.20 2.75 -21.47
N CYS A 289 -18.13 2.01 -21.16
CA CYS A 289 -17.92 1.22 -19.94
C CYS A 289 -18.08 1.99 -18.61
N MET A 290 -17.89 3.31 -18.59
CA MET A 290 -17.88 4.13 -17.37
C MET A 290 -19.24 4.71 -16.96
N ILE A 291 -20.29 4.55 -17.77
CA ILE A 291 -21.57 5.28 -17.56
C ILE A 291 -22.76 4.33 -17.42
N LYS A 292 -22.75 3.18 -18.12
CA LYS A 292 -23.90 2.25 -18.16
C LYS A 292 -23.51 0.78 -18.31
N GLY A 293 -22.41 0.35 -17.67
CA GLY A 293 -21.83 -0.99 -17.83
C GLY A 293 -22.82 -2.13 -17.58
N LYS A 294 -23.52 -2.57 -18.63
CA LYS A 294 -24.31 -3.80 -18.66
C LYS A 294 -23.41 -4.88 -19.24
N GLY A 295 -23.07 -5.90 -18.44
CA GLY A 295 -22.20 -6.98 -18.90
C GLY A 295 -20.72 -6.61 -18.74
N TRP A 296 -20.13 -7.13 -17.66
CA TRP A 296 -18.70 -7.11 -17.44
C TRP A 296 -18.22 -8.51 -17.13
N ARG A 297 -16.92 -8.70 -17.32
CA ARG A 297 -16.29 -10.00 -17.18
C ARG A 297 -14.92 -9.86 -16.59
N ALA A 298 -14.71 -10.50 -15.45
CA ALA A 298 -13.42 -10.58 -14.81
C ALA A 298 -12.67 -11.81 -15.31
N THR A 299 -11.52 -11.61 -15.92
CA THR A 299 -10.54 -12.66 -16.16
C THR A 299 -9.43 -12.52 -15.13
N THR A 300 -9.01 -13.64 -14.54
CA THR A 300 -7.95 -13.66 -13.53
C THR A 300 -6.81 -14.52 -14.02
N TRP A 301 -5.60 -14.07 -13.73
CA TRP A 301 -4.37 -14.80 -13.98
C TRP A 301 -3.58 -14.87 -12.68
N ILE A 302 -2.84 -15.96 -12.54
CA ILE A 302 -1.96 -16.19 -11.41
C ILE A 302 -0.55 -16.43 -11.89
N ARG A 303 0.41 -15.93 -11.13
CA ARG A 303 1.84 -16.18 -11.32
C ARG A 303 2.49 -16.30 -9.94
N ASN A 304 3.02 -17.46 -9.62
CA ASN A 304 3.98 -17.62 -8.55
C ASN A 304 5.38 -17.16 -8.99
N ILE A 305 6.18 -16.61 -8.08
CA ILE A 305 7.57 -16.22 -8.38
C ILE A 305 8.41 -17.45 -8.79
N SER A 306 8.17 -18.61 -8.19
CA SER A 306 8.98 -19.83 -8.40
C SER A 306 8.90 -20.42 -9.81
N TRP A 307 7.73 -20.45 -10.43
CA TRP A 307 7.50 -21.13 -11.72
C TRP A 307 7.58 -20.18 -12.95
N GLY A 308 7.82 -18.88 -12.71
CA GLY A 308 8.12 -17.88 -13.74
C GLY A 308 7.10 -17.64 -14.87
N SER A 309 5.88 -18.17 -14.83
CA SER A 309 4.89 -18.03 -15.91
C SER A 309 3.51 -17.61 -15.42
N TRP A 310 2.79 -16.81 -16.22
CA TRP A 310 1.38 -16.49 -15.99
C TRP A 310 0.50 -17.64 -16.42
N ARG A 311 -0.48 -18.00 -15.60
CA ARG A 311 -1.51 -18.99 -15.92
C ARG A 311 -2.89 -18.35 -15.78
N LYS A 312 -3.73 -18.53 -16.79
CA LYS A 312 -5.14 -18.13 -16.69
C LYS A 312 -5.80 -18.99 -15.62
N HIS A 313 -6.42 -18.35 -14.63
CA HIS A 313 -6.98 -19.03 -13.47
C HIS A 313 -8.49 -19.21 -13.60
N THR A 314 -9.23 -18.11 -13.77
CA THR A 314 -10.70 -18.15 -13.86
C THR A 314 -11.20 -16.99 -14.69
N ARG A 315 -12.34 -17.21 -15.37
CA ARG A 315 -13.09 -16.17 -16.08
C ARG A 315 -14.51 -16.19 -15.52
N VAL A 316 -14.95 -15.08 -14.94
CA VAL A 316 -16.29 -14.91 -14.40
C VAL A 316 -17.01 -13.88 -15.23
N ASP A 317 -18.20 -14.23 -15.70
CA ASP A 317 -19.13 -13.30 -16.34
C ASP A 317 -20.12 -12.82 -15.30
N VAL A 318 -20.43 -11.52 -15.27
CA VAL A 318 -21.38 -10.97 -14.30
C VAL A 318 -22.74 -11.65 -14.37
N ALA A 319 -23.15 -12.14 -15.55
CA ALA A 319 -24.40 -12.86 -15.72
C ALA A 319 -24.46 -14.17 -14.92
N ASN A 320 -23.30 -14.73 -14.56
CA ASN A 320 -23.19 -15.98 -13.79
C ASN A 320 -23.06 -15.75 -12.27
N ILE A 321 -23.05 -14.49 -11.81
CA ILE A 321 -22.96 -14.16 -10.39
C ILE A 321 -24.36 -13.97 -9.81
N SER A 322 -24.75 -14.88 -8.91
CA SER A 322 -26.00 -14.77 -8.15
C SER A 322 -25.79 -13.93 -6.88
N VAL A 323 -26.71 -13.00 -6.62
CA VAL A 323 -26.77 -12.26 -5.35
C VAL A 323 -27.79 -12.92 -4.43
N ASP A 324 -27.43 -13.12 -3.17
CA ASP A 324 -28.33 -13.68 -2.16
C ASP A 324 -29.50 -12.71 -1.92
N GLN A 325 -30.73 -13.21 -2.02
CA GLN A 325 -31.96 -12.43 -1.92
C GLN A 325 -32.16 -11.77 -0.55
N ARG A 326 -31.48 -12.26 0.49
CA ARG A 326 -31.50 -11.66 1.83
C ARG A 326 -30.98 -10.22 1.85
N TYR A 327 -30.20 -9.80 0.84
CA TYR A 327 -29.68 -8.44 0.71
C TYR A 327 -30.58 -7.50 -0.11
N SER A 328 -31.79 -7.93 -0.49
CA SER A 328 -32.69 -7.15 -1.35
C SER A 328 -33.08 -5.79 -0.78
N ALA A 329 -33.25 -5.69 0.54
CA ALA A 329 -33.51 -4.43 1.23
C ALA A 329 -32.29 -3.48 1.24
N LEU A 330 -31.07 -4.03 1.16
CA LEU A 330 -29.82 -3.28 1.20
C LEU A 330 -29.34 -2.86 -0.19
N LEU A 331 -29.77 -3.58 -1.24
CA LEU A 331 -29.35 -3.37 -2.63
C LEU A 331 -30.57 -3.21 -3.56
N PRO A 332 -31.48 -2.26 -3.28
CA PRO A 332 -32.73 -2.10 -4.04
C PRO A 332 -32.49 -1.80 -5.53
N GLU A 333 -31.37 -1.12 -5.83
CA GLU A 333 -30.98 -0.73 -7.20
C GLU A 333 -30.61 -1.95 -8.08
N LEU A 334 -30.21 -3.06 -7.47
CA LEU A 334 -29.87 -4.29 -8.18
C LEU A 334 -31.10 -5.16 -8.48
N TRP A 335 -32.28 -4.78 -7.98
CA TRP A 335 -33.50 -5.54 -8.19
C TRP A 335 -33.93 -5.47 -9.66
N ASN A 336 -34.18 -6.62 -10.27
CA ASN A 336 -34.81 -6.71 -11.57
C ASN A 336 -36.30 -7.04 -11.41
N HIS A 337 -37.15 -6.10 -11.80
CA HIS A 337 -38.62 -6.23 -11.75
C HIS A 337 -39.18 -7.26 -12.73
N GLU A 338 -38.47 -7.57 -13.81
CA GLU A 338 -38.89 -8.56 -14.81
C GLU A 338 -38.57 -9.99 -14.36
N THR A 339 -37.37 -10.20 -13.81
CA THR A 339 -36.90 -11.53 -13.37
C THR A 339 -37.18 -11.83 -11.90
N HIS A 340 -37.68 -10.84 -11.14
CA HIS A 340 -37.91 -10.89 -9.69
C HIS A 340 -36.70 -11.36 -8.89
N LYS A 341 -35.50 -10.95 -9.31
CA LYS A 341 -34.21 -11.34 -8.70
C LYS A 341 -33.26 -10.15 -8.62
N LEU A 342 -32.31 -10.22 -7.69
CA LEU A 342 -31.16 -9.30 -7.65
C LEU A 342 -30.15 -9.69 -8.73
N GLU A 343 -29.75 -8.74 -9.56
CA GLU A 343 -28.82 -8.95 -10.67
C GLU A 343 -27.63 -7.99 -10.58
N LEU A 344 -26.43 -8.54 -10.39
CA LEU A 344 -25.20 -7.75 -10.21
C LEU A 344 -24.79 -6.96 -11.45
N LYS A 345 -25.33 -7.31 -12.63
CA LYS A 345 -25.08 -6.59 -13.89
C LYS A 345 -25.63 -5.16 -13.91
N LYS A 346 -26.44 -4.78 -12.92
CA LYS A 346 -26.91 -3.41 -12.71
C LYS A 346 -25.96 -2.58 -11.82
N LEU A 347 -24.95 -3.20 -11.21
CA LEU A 347 -24.02 -2.54 -10.32
C LEU A 347 -23.03 -1.68 -11.13
N VAL A 348 -23.04 -0.38 -10.88
CA VAL A 348 -22.08 0.56 -11.46
C VAL A 348 -20.81 0.51 -10.62
N PHE A 349 -19.72 0.03 -11.22
CA PHE A 349 -18.39 0.07 -10.61
C PHE A 349 -17.58 1.20 -11.22
N LEU A 350 -16.94 2.01 -10.39
CA LEU A 350 -15.99 3.03 -10.84
C LEU A 350 -14.56 2.51 -10.84
N LEU A 351 -14.20 1.63 -9.88
CA LEU A 351 -12.86 1.07 -9.73
C LEU A 351 -12.99 -0.34 -9.12
N PRO A 352 -12.58 -1.43 -9.79
CA PRO A 352 -12.34 -2.70 -9.13
C PRO A 352 -11.20 -2.57 -8.12
N SER A 353 -11.43 -3.07 -6.91
CA SER A 353 -10.39 -3.25 -5.90
C SER A 353 -10.50 -4.65 -5.33
N THR A 354 -9.39 -5.38 -5.40
CA THR A 354 -9.20 -6.74 -4.89
C THR A 354 -8.22 -6.76 -3.74
N HIS A 355 -7.80 -5.58 -3.23
CA HIS A 355 -7.08 -5.49 -1.98
C HIS A 355 -7.85 -6.30 -0.93
N PRO A 356 -7.27 -7.38 -0.41
CA PRO A 356 -7.89 -8.09 0.66
C PRO A 356 -7.90 -7.13 1.85
N GLU A 357 -9.08 -6.64 2.24
CA GLU A 357 -9.30 -6.49 3.67
C GLU A 357 -8.93 -7.86 4.25
N ARG A 358 -7.83 -7.91 5.03
CA ARG A 358 -7.33 -9.13 5.67
C ARG A 358 -8.35 -9.58 6.73
N ALA A 359 -9.52 -10.02 6.28
CA ALA A 359 -10.45 -10.85 7.03
C ALA A 359 -10.08 -12.30 6.69
N GLN A 360 -9.03 -12.80 7.33
CA GLN A 360 -8.84 -14.24 7.40
C GLN A 360 -9.89 -14.83 8.35
N ARG A 361 -10.55 -15.88 7.89
CA ARG A 361 -11.35 -16.78 8.74
C ARG A 361 -10.46 -17.73 9.50
#